data_AF-A0A928Z7R7-F1
#
_entry.id   AF-A0A928Z7R7-F1
#
_cell.length_a   1.000
_cell.length_b   1.000
_cell.length_c   1.000
_cell.angle_alpha   90.00
_cell.angle_beta   90.00
_cell.angle_gamma   90.00
#
_symmetry.space_group_name_H-M   'P 1'
#
loop_
_entity.id
_entity.type
_entity.pdbx_description
1 polymer ?
#
loop_
_entity_poly.entity_id
_entity_poly.type
_entity_poly.pdbx_seq_one_letter_code
_entity_poly.pdbx_strand_id
1 'polypeptide(L)'
;MSSSNDPHSSENSQTDEAPALYNPESVAIVAYFLTTVVGSWLILKNWRTLGVTQKMKSGKSWLYISLTVNSIALIIFFQGGDGLIYGGVLRLLDLLVWYFVWQKQQVQYIRERWGDVYPRKICLWR
;
A
#
# COMPACT_ATOMS: atom_id res chain seq x y z
N MET A 1 20.03 9.46 -58.19
CA MET A 1 20.66 9.44 -56.85
C MET A 1 19.57 9.46 -55.80
N SER A 2 19.75 8.62 -54.76
CA SER A 2 19.05 8.44 -53.46
C SER A 2 17.68 9.10 -53.27
N SER A 3 16.59 8.35 -53.06
CA SER A 3 16.28 7.42 -51.94
C SER A 3 15.86 8.12 -50.65
N SER A 4 14.68 7.68 -50.19
CA SER A 4 14.17 7.63 -48.82
C SER A 4 13.22 8.74 -48.38
N ASN A 5 11.93 8.37 -48.42
CA ASN A 5 10.97 8.67 -47.36
C ASN A 5 11.59 8.36 -45.98
N ASP A 6 11.32 9.17 -44.95
CA ASP A 6 10.32 8.84 -43.92
C ASP A 6 10.35 9.84 -42.75
N PRO A 7 9.20 10.07 -42.09
CA PRO A 7 9.04 11.03 -41.00
C PRO A 7 9.59 10.42 -39.70
N HIS A 8 10.63 11.04 -39.15
CA HIS A 8 11.19 10.59 -37.88
C HIS A 8 10.23 10.85 -36.71
N SER A 9 10.12 9.79 -35.90
CA SER A 9 9.70 9.76 -34.50
C SER A 9 8.22 9.95 -34.22
N SER A 10 7.49 8.85 -34.44
CA SER A 10 6.50 8.32 -33.49
C SER A 10 6.95 8.53 -32.04
N GLU A 11 6.39 9.56 -31.42
CA GLU A 11 6.36 9.74 -29.97
C GLU A 11 5.48 8.61 -29.41
N ASN A 12 6.12 7.46 -29.17
CA ASN A 12 5.51 6.34 -28.47
C ASN A 12 5.29 6.78 -27.02
N SER A 13 4.21 7.51 -26.78
CA SER A 13 3.59 7.63 -25.46
C SER A 13 3.14 6.22 -25.08
N GLN A 14 4.06 5.42 -24.55
CA GLN A 14 3.75 4.25 -23.77
C GLN A 14 2.94 4.76 -22.57
N THR A 15 1.63 4.91 -22.76
CA THR A 15 0.69 4.81 -21.67
C THR A 15 0.89 3.41 -21.11
N ASP A 16 1.78 3.29 -20.12
CA ASP A 16 1.90 2.14 -19.23
C ASP A 16 0.47 1.81 -18.78
N GLU A 17 -0.17 0.82 -19.42
CA GLU A 17 -1.51 0.42 -19.03
C GLU A 17 -1.46 0.09 -17.53
N ALA A 18 -2.27 0.83 -16.75
CA ALA A 18 -2.22 0.72 -15.31
C ALA A 18 -2.54 -0.72 -14.90
N PRO A 19 -1.62 -1.43 -14.21
CA PRO A 19 -1.90 -2.79 -13.78
C PRO A 19 -3.03 -2.77 -12.74
N ALA A 20 -3.79 -3.85 -12.63
CA ALA A 20 -4.88 -3.92 -11.68
C ALA A 20 -4.37 -3.96 -10.22
N LEU A 21 -4.63 -2.89 -9.47
CA LEU A 21 -4.17 -2.66 -8.09
C LEU A 21 -5.35 -2.68 -7.10
N TYR A 22 -5.11 -3.12 -5.88
CA TYR A 22 -6.10 -2.99 -4.80
C TYR A 22 -6.35 -1.51 -4.50
N ASN A 23 -7.63 -1.12 -4.42
CA ASN A 23 -8.01 0.26 -4.12
C ASN A 23 -7.40 0.70 -2.76
N PRO A 24 -6.55 1.73 -2.72
CA PRO A 24 -5.94 2.22 -1.49
C PRO A 24 -6.95 2.63 -0.41
N GLU A 25 -8.14 3.09 -0.79
CA GLU A 25 -9.21 3.43 0.16
C GLU A 25 -9.79 2.16 0.82
N SER A 26 -9.99 1.10 0.03
CA SER A 26 -10.41 -0.20 0.57
C SER A 26 -9.35 -0.80 1.49
N VAL A 27 -8.06 -0.58 1.20
CA VAL A 27 -6.96 -0.97 2.08
C VAL A 27 -7.03 -0.25 3.43
N ALA A 28 -7.40 1.04 3.43
CA ALA A 28 -7.58 1.81 4.68
C ALA A 28 -8.71 1.23 5.55
N ILE A 29 -9.85 0.93 4.93
CA ILE A 29 -11.01 0.35 5.61
C ILE A 29 -10.65 -1.02 6.19
N VAL A 30 -9.94 -1.85 5.42
CA VAL A 30 -9.49 -3.18 5.88
C VAL A 30 -8.49 -3.06 7.04
N ALA A 31 -7.56 -2.10 6.98
CA ALA A 31 -6.60 -1.86 8.05
C ALA A 31 -7.28 -1.39 9.34
N TYR A 32 -8.32 -0.57 9.22
CA TYR A 32 -9.13 -0.10 10.34
C TYR A 32 -9.89 -1.27 11.02
N PHE A 33 -10.59 -2.09 10.23
CA PHE A 33 -11.44 -3.17 10.75
C PHE A 33 -10.66 -4.41 11.19
N LEU A 34 -9.61 -4.82 10.48
CA LEU A 34 -8.80 -5.98 10.84
C LEU A 34 -7.58 -5.54 11.64
N THR A 35 -6.49 -5.19 10.95
CA THR A 35 -5.21 -4.74 11.54
C THR A 35 -4.34 -4.07 10.47
N THR A 36 -3.39 -3.23 10.90
CA THR A 36 -2.31 -2.69 10.07
C THR A 36 -1.44 -3.77 9.42
N VAL A 37 -1.44 -5.00 9.95
CA VAL A 37 -0.79 -6.18 9.34
C VAL A 37 -1.45 -6.56 8.02
N VAL A 38 -2.79 -6.67 8.01
CA VAL A 38 -3.53 -7.00 6.78
C VAL A 38 -3.38 -5.85 5.77
N GLY A 39 -3.49 -4.60 6.23
CA GLY A 39 -3.21 -3.43 5.40
C GLY A 39 -1.83 -3.49 4.74
N SER A 40 -0.78 -3.76 5.53
CA SER A 40 0.61 -3.87 5.04
C SER A 40 0.77 -4.94 3.96
N TRP A 41 0.08 -6.08 4.12
CA TRP A 41 0.12 -7.16 3.15
C TRP A 41 -0.53 -6.78 1.81
N LEU A 42 -1.67 -6.07 1.83
CA LEU A 42 -2.30 -5.57 0.60
C LEU A 42 -1.42 -4.54 -0.11
N ILE A 43 -0.84 -3.60 0.64
CA ILE A 43 0.07 -2.59 0.09
C ILE A 43 1.31 -3.25 -0.53
N LEU A 44 1.88 -4.27 0.12
CA LEU A 44 3.00 -5.03 -0.41
C LEU A 44 2.64 -5.75 -1.72
N LYS A 45 1.42 -6.31 -1.83
CA LYS A 45 0.95 -6.89 -3.10
C LYS A 45 0.88 -5.85 -4.21
N ASN A 46 0.34 -4.67 -3.92
CA ASN A 46 0.32 -3.56 -4.87
C ASN A 46 1.74 -3.18 -5.32
N TRP A 47 2.69 -3.02 -4.40
CA TRP A 47 4.10 -2.73 -4.75
C TRP A 47 4.77 -3.85 -5.56
N ARG A 48 4.38 -5.10 -5.31
CA ARG A 48 4.86 -6.25 -6.09
C ARG A 48 4.34 -6.23 -7.52
N THR A 49 3.05 -5.91 -7.69
CA THR A 49 2.45 -5.72 -9.02
C THR A 49 3.07 -4.55 -9.77
N LEU A 50 3.45 -3.48 -9.06
CA LEU A 50 4.15 -2.32 -9.61
C LEU A 50 5.63 -2.58 -9.93
N GLY A 51 6.20 -3.73 -9.56
CA GLY A 51 7.59 -4.08 -9.83
C GLY A 51 8.65 -3.22 -9.10
N VAL A 52 8.25 -2.40 -8.11
CA VAL A 52 9.16 -1.47 -7.43
C VAL A 52 9.92 -2.18 -6.30
N THR A 53 11.05 -2.80 -6.63
CA THR A 53 11.82 -3.67 -5.73
C THR A 53 12.26 -3.01 -4.42
N GLN A 54 12.58 -1.71 -4.43
CA GLN A 54 12.92 -0.99 -3.20
C GLN A 54 11.73 -0.91 -2.24
N LYS A 55 10.53 -0.62 -2.75
CA LYS A 55 9.30 -0.54 -1.95
C LYS A 55 8.83 -1.93 -1.51
N MET A 56 9.14 -3.00 -2.24
CA MET A 56 8.89 -4.37 -1.77
C MET A 56 9.68 -4.72 -0.50
N LYS A 57 10.96 -4.31 -0.39
CA LYS A 57 11.76 -4.53 0.83
C LYS A 57 11.17 -3.77 2.01
N SER A 58 10.86 -2.48 1.82
CA SER A 58 10.21 -1.67 2.83
C SER A 58 8.85 -2.24 3.24
N GLY A 59 8.06 -2.77 2.31
CA GLY A 59 6.77 -3.39 2.62
C GLY A 59 6.87 -4.65 3.46
N LYS A 60 7.93 -5.45 3.28
CA LYS A 60 8.23 -6.57 4.20
C LYS A 60 8.60 -6.06 5.58
N SER A 61 9.46 -5.04 5.68
CA SER A 61 9.81 -4.43 6.98
C SER A 61 8.57 -3.89 7.69
N TRP A 62 7.67 -3.20 6.98
CA TRP A 62 6.40 -2.72 7.53
C TRP A 62 5.48 -3.84 8.00
N LEU A 63 5.44 -4.97 7.29
CA LEU A 63 4.70 -6.14 7.74
C LEU A 63 5.24 -6.67 9.08
N TYR A 64 6.56 -6.75 9.25
CA TYR A 64 7.18 -7.16 10.51
C TYR A 64 6.94 -6.14 11.62
N ILE A 65 7.09 -4.84 11.34
CA ILE A 65 6.83 -3.76 12.31
C ILE A 65 5.39 -3.84 12.80
N SER A 66 4.41 -3.88 11.88
CA SER A 66 3.00 -3.99 12.25
C SER A 66 2.72 -5.27 13.04
N LEU A 67 3.35 -6.39 12.71
CA LEU A 67 3.19 -7.65 13.45
C LEU A 67 3.74 -7.55 14.88
N THR A 68 4.91 -6.95 15.05
CA THR A 68 5.54 -6.74 16.37
C THR A 68 4.70 -5.80 17.23
N VAL A 69 4.28 -4.65 16.68
CA VAL A 69 3.48 -3.66 17.41
C VAL A 69 2.12 -4.23 17.80
N ASN A 70 1.44 -4.95 16.91
CA ASN A 70 0.16 -5.59 17.23
C ASN A 70 0.33 -6.69 18.30
N SER A 71 1.43 -7.46 18.26
CA SER A 71 1.73 -8.45 19.30
C SER A 71 1.93 -7.81 20.68
N ILE A 72 2.68 -6.70 20.74
CA ILE A 72 2.90 -5.95 22.00
C ILE A 72 1.59 -5.36 22.51
N ALA A 73 0.81 -4.71 21.63
CA ALA A 73 -0.49 -4.15 22.00
C ALA A 73 -1.44 -5.22 22.55
N LEU A 74 -1.40 -6.44 21.99
CA LEU A 74 -2.20 -7.57 22.46
C LEU A 74 -1.76 -8.06 23.84
N ILE A 75 -0.44 -8.14 24.10
CA ILE A 75 0.09 -8.51 25.43
C ILE A 75 -0.32 -7.48 26.49
N ILE A 76 -0.27 -6.19 26.17
CA ILE A 76 -0.70 -5.11 27.06
C ILE A 76 -2.21 -5.18 27.29
N PHE A 77 -2.99 -5.43 26.25
CA PHE A 77 -4.45 -5.58 26.34
C PHE A 77 -4.85 -6.72 27.29
N PHE A 78 -4.20 -7.88 27.20
CA PHE A 78 -4.52 -9.05 28.03
C PHE A 78 -4.08 -8.92 29.51
N GLN A 79 -3.27 -7.93 29.87
CA GLN A 79 -2.96 -7.66 31.29
C GLN A 79 -4.17 -7.09 32.06
N GLY A 80 -5.21 -6.62 31.36
CA GLY A 80 -6.41 -6.07 31.99
C GLY A 80 -6.20 -4.70 32.64
N GLY A 81 -7.24 -4.18 33.29
CA GLY A 81 -7.23 -2.84 33.89
C GLY A 81 -6.93 -1.74 32.85
N ASP A 82 -5.96 -0.88 33.16
CA ASP A 82 -5.52 0.19 32.26
C ASP A 82 -4.90 -0.33 30.95
N GLY A 83 -4.49 -1.61 30.91
CA GLY A 83 -3.97 -2.28 29.72
C GLY A 83 -4.94 -2.25 28.52
N LEU A 84 -6.25 -2.22 28.79
CA LEU A 84 -7.27 -2.06 27.74
C LEU A 84 -7.15 -0.70 27.04
N ILE A 85 -6.91 0.37 27.82
CA ILE A 85 -6.77 1.74 27.32
C ILE A 85 -5.42 1.88 26.60
N TYR A 86 -4.33 1.47 27.24
CA TYR A 86 -2.99 1.58 26.66
C TYR A 86 -2.85 0.76 25.37
N GLY A 87 -3.38 -0.46 25.33
CA GLY A 87 -3.39 -1.30 24.12
C GLY A 87 -4.21 -0.67 22.99
N GLY A 88 -5.37 -0.08 23.30
CA GLY A 88 -6.21 0.64 22.34
C GLY A 88 -5.53 1.89 21.78
N VAL A 89 -4.92 2.72 22.63
CA VAL A 89 -4.19 3.93 22.22
C VAL A 89 -2.98 3.58 21.35
N LEU A 90 -2.20 2.57 21.73
CA LEU A 90 -1.06 2.10 20.92
C LEU A 90 -1.50 1.62 19.54
N ARG A 91 -2.61 0.87 19.45
CA ARG A 91 -3.17 0.45 18.16
C ARG A 91 -3.62 1.63 17.29
N LEU A 92 -4.24 2.65 17.89
CA LEU A 92 -4.64 3.86 17.16
C LEU A 92 -3.42 4.64 16.65
N LEU A 93 -2.39 4.80 17.48
CA LEU A 93 -1.14 5.46 17.06
C LEU A 93 -0.44 4.69 15.94
N ASP A 94 -0.37 3.36 16.04
CA ASP A 94 0.18 2.50 14.97
C ASP A 94 -0.59 2.71 13.66
N LEU A 95 -1.92 2.71 13.70
CA LEU A 95 -2.75 2.94 12.51
C LEU A 95 -2.47 4.31 11.88
N LEU A 96 -2.36 5.37 12.68
CA LEU A 96 -2.07 6.71 12.18
C LEU A 96 -0.68 6.79 11.55
N VAL A 97 0.35 6.32 12.26
CA VAL A 97 1.74 6.33 11.74
C VAL A 97 1.82 5.51 10.46
N TRP A 98 1.23 4.31 10.46
CA TRP A 98 1.20 3.44 9.29
C TRP A 98 0.49 4.09 8.11
N TYR A 99 -0.66 4.74 8.33
CA TYR A 99 -1.41 5.43 7.29
C TYR A 99 -0.57 6.56 6.65
N PHE A 100 0.01 7.44 7.48
CA PHE A 100 0.72 8.60 6.98
C PHE A 100 2.08 8.25 6.36
N VAL A 101 2.81 7.31 6.96
CA VAL A 101 4.17 6.99 6.52
C VAL A 101 4.16 5.98 5.37
N TRP A 102 3.26 5.00 5.39
CA TRP A 102 3.29 3.90 4.44
C TRP A 102 2.17 3.94 3.41
N GLN A 103 0.92 4.11 3.85
CA GLN A 103 -0.21 4.11 2.93
C GLN A 103 -0.22 5.32 2.00
N LYS A 104 0.03 6.52 2.54
CA LYS A 104 0.07 7.76 1.76
C LYS A 104 1.09 7.71 0.62
N GLN A 105 2.25 7.09 0.83
CA GLN A 105 3.27 6.95 -0.21
C GLN A 105 2.78 6.14 -1.42
N GLN A 106 1.99 5.09 -1.19
CA GLN A 106 1.42 4.30 -2.28
C GLN A 106 0.33 5.07 -3.03
N VAL A 107 -0.53 5.79 -2.31
CA VAL A 107 -1.57 6.64 -2.92
C VAL A 107 -0.94 7.70 -3.80
N GLN A 108 0.09 8.40 -3.31
CA GLN A 108 0.80 9.42 -4.08
C GLN A 108 1.47 8.83 -5.32
N TYR A 109 2.16 7.70 -5.18
CA TYR A 109 2.82 7.04 -6.30
C TYR A 109 1.86 6.64 -7.42
N ILE A 110 0.70 6.08 -7.07
CA ILE A 110 -0.33 5.69 -8.05
C ILE A 110 -0.93 6.94 -8.70
N ARG A 111 -1.22 7.98 -7.91
CA ARG A 111 -1.82 9.22 -8.40
C ARG A 111 -0.88 10.00 -9.33
N GLU A 112 0.41 10.04 -9.03
CA GLU A 112 1.42 10.69 -9.87
C GLU A 112 1.58 9.98 -11.22
N ARG A 113 1.38 8.67 -11.26
CA ARG A 113 1.67 7.85 -12.44
C ARG A 113 0.45 7.58 -13.32
N TRP A 114 -0.73 7.47 -12.73
CA TRP A 114 -1.99 7.14 -13.43
C TRP A 114 -3.19 8.01 -13.03
N GLY A 115 -3.03 8.94 -12.08
CA GLY A 115 -4.13 9.74 -11.56
C GLY A 115 -5.22 8.88 -10.93
N ASP A 116 -6.46 9.13 -11.32
CA ASP A 116 -7.63 8.34 -10.92
C ASP A 116 -8.02 7.26 -11.95
N VAL A 117 -7.28 7.16 -13.06
CA VAL A 117 -7.57 6.27 -14.19
C VAL A 117 -6.72 5.01 -14.05
N TYR A 118 -7.15 4.11 -13.15
CA TYR A 118 -6.56 2.79 -13.02
C TYR A 118 -7.62 1.74 -12.64
N PRO A 119 -7.46 0.48 -13.09
CA PRO A 119 -8.37 -0.60 -12.72
C PRO A 119 -8.22 -0.93 -11.23
N ARG A 120 -9.28 -0.61 -10.47
CA ARG A 120 -9.37 -0.84 -9.02
C ARG A 120 -9.86 -2.26 -8.74
N LYS A 121 -9.03 -3.08 -8.09
CA LYS A 121 -9.48 -4.34 -7.48
C LYS A 121 -10.24 -4.03 -6.19
N ILE A 122 -11.50 -4.47 -6.13
CA ILE A 122 -12.26 -4.54 -4.89
C ILE A 122 -11.61 -5.60 -3.99
N CYS A 123 -11.59 -5.34 -2.68
CA CYS A 123 -10.96 -6.20 -1.66
C CYS A 123 -11.56 -7.63 -1.54
N LEU A 124 -12.46 -8.04 -2.43
CA LEU A 124 -13.01 -9.38 -2.47
C LEU A 124 -12.05 -10.29 -3.25
N TRP A 125 -11.42 -11.18 -2.50
CA TRP A 125 -10.61 -12.31 -2.94
C TRP A 125 -11.18 -12.96 -4.22
N ARG A 126 -10.57 -12.67 -5.37
CA ARG A 126 -10.67 -13.50 -6.57
C ARG A 126 -9.39 -13.40 -7.38
#